data_AF-A0A962CGB9-F1
#
_entry.id   AF-A0A962CGB9-F1
#
_cell.length_a   1.000
_cell.length_b   1.000
_cell.length_c   1.000
_cell.angle_alpha   90.00
_cell.angle_beta   90.00
_cell.angle_gamma   90.00
#
_symmetry.space_group_name_H-M   'P 1'
#
loop_
_entity.id
_entity.type
_entity.pdbx_description
1 polymer ?
#
loop_
_entity_poly.entity_id
_entity_poly.type
_entity_poly.pdbx_seq_one_letter_code
_entity_poly.pdbx_strand_id
1 'polypeptide(L)'
;LNKLVDPANNDGLPAFLIGNEDATDSGFMIVQYTAAALVNDLATRAHPASVYSIPTSANAEDHVSMGTNEARHVLDMTEDLGHVLALELYTAAQALEYRQDMLNAARSLAARGDWTALAEKIGNAPREGHPSRAAFEDEIRQLMQALTETGEFHAGSAVRKAHARIRESIDFMQRDRAMDGDVRRICELVASNALLGDLS
;
A
#
# COMPACT_ATOMS: atom_id res chain seq x y z
N LEU A 1 -0.15 -1.63 4.86
CA LEU A 1 -0.09 -0.28 4.22
C LEU A 1 0.97 0.69 4.78
N ASN A 2 1.32 0.68 6.08
CA ASN A 2 2.31 1.63 6.66
C ASN A 2 3.61 1.76 5.85
N LYS A 3 4.15 0.63 5.39
CA LYS A 3 5.36 0.58 4.56
C LYS A 3 5.28 1.52 3.35
N LEU A 4 4.12 1.67 2.70
CA LEU A 4 3.99 2.44 1.46
C LEU A 4 3.96 3.95 1.67
N VAL A 5 3.47 4.39 2.83
CA VAL A 5 3.28 5.83 3.14
C VAL A 5 4.44 6.45 3.90
N ASP A 6 5.31 5.62 4.48
CA ASP A 6 6.46 6.02 5.30
C ASP A 6 7.75 6.13 4.46
N PRO A 7 8.31 7.34 4.24
CA PRO A 7 9.53 7.56 3.48
C PRO A 7 10.75 6.77 3.95
N ALA A 8 10.81 6.39 5.23
CA ALA A 8 11.92 5.61 5.74
C ALA A 8 11.93 4.18 5.17
N ASN A 9 10.75 3.68 4.76
CA ASN A 9 10.51 2.26 4.51
C ASN A 9 9.85 1.99 3.14
N ASN A 10 9.48 3.03 2.38
CA ASN A 10 8.68 2.93 1.17
C ASN A 10 9.49 2.79 -0.12
N ASP A 11 10.80 2.53 -0.02
CA ASP A 11 11.71 2.34 -1.16
C ASP A 11 11.70 3.54 -2.14
N GLY A 12 11.59 4.77 -1.62
CA GLY A 12 11.71 6.02 -2.39
C GLY A 12 10.40 6.60 -2.94
N LEU A 13 9.24 6.05 -2.55
CA LEU A 13 7.95 6.67 -2.89
C LEU A 13 7.80 8.04 -2.19
N PRO A 14 6.95 8.94 -2.72
CA PRO A 14 6.61 10.17 -2.01
C PRO A 14 5.97 9.88 -0.65
N ALA A 15 6.28 10.73 0.34
CA ALA A 15 5.66 10.67 1.66
C ALA A 15 4.13 10.69 1.54
N PHE A 16 3.45 9.79 2.23
CA PHE A 16 1.99 9.66 2.19
C PHE A 16 1.40 9.57 0.77
N LEU A 17 2.20 9.13 -0.22
CA LEU A 17 1.78 8.98 -1.61
C LEU A 17 1.16 10.25 -2.19
N ILE A 18 1.78 11.40 -1.90
CA ILE A 18 1.44 12.68 -2.50
C ILE A 18 2.73 13.38 -2.97
N GLY A 19 2.72 13.81 -4.24
CA GLY A 19 3.88 14.38 -4.92
C GLY A 19 3.89 15.89 -4.89
N ASN A 20 3.67 16.50 -3.73
CA ASN A 20 3.64 17.96 -3.59
C ASN A 20 5.03 18.52 -3.22
N GLU A 21 5.54 19.43 -4.04
CA GLU A 21 6.82 20.09 -3.78
C GLU A 21 6.74 21.05 -2.57
N ASP A 22 5.54 21.57 -2.28
CA ASP A 22 5.30 22.57 -1.22
C ASP A 22 4.84 21.97 0.12
N ALA A 23 4.71 20.64 0.23
CA ALA A 23 4.28 19.92 1.44
C ALA A 23 2.95 20.41 2.09
N THR A 24 2.00 20.90 1.29
CA THR A 24 0.71 21.46 1.76
C THR A 24 -0.45 20.47 1.81
N ASP A 25 -0.32 19.35 1.09
CA ASP A 25 -1.28 18.25 1.02
C ASP A 25 -0.79 17.08 1.90
N SER A 26 -1.71 16.44 2.61
CA SER A 26 -1.45 15.34 3.56
C SER A 26 -1.49 13.96 2.90
N GLY A 27 -2.05 13.84 1.70
CA GLY A 27 -2.07 12.58 0.96
C GLY A 27 -2.86 11.49 1.67
N PHE A 28 -2.31 10.28 1.70
CA PHE A 28 -2.91 9.08 2.28
C PHE A 28 -2.72 8.97 3.81
N MET A 29 -2.31 10.05 4.49
CA MET A 29 -2.16 10.06 5.94
C MET A 29 -3.47 9.68 6.66
N ILE A 30 -4.60 10.23 6.22
CA ILE A 30 -5.90 9.91 6.85
C ILE A 30 -6.31 8.46 6.63
N VAL A 31 -6.03 7.88 5.45
CA VAL A 31 -6.27 6.46 5.14
C VAL A 31 -5.49 5.56 6.10
N GLN A 32 -4.24 5.92 6.39
CA GLN A 32 -3.41 5.22 7.38
C GLN A 32 -4.01 5.30 8.78
N TYR A 33 -4.46 6.48 9.22
CA TYR A 33 -5.10 6.64 10.53
C TYR A 33 -6.38 5.82 10.65
N THR A 34 -7.23 5.84 9.63
CA THR A 34 -8.47 5.04 9.62
C THR A 34 -8.16 3.55 9.72
N ALA A 35 -7.21 3.05 8.93
CA ALA A 35 -6.84 1.65 8.99
C ALA A 35 -6.19 1.26 10.34
N ALA A 36 -5.34 2.11 10.90
CA ALA A 36 -4.74 1.88 12.22
C ALA A 36 -5.81 1.82 13.32
N ALA A 37 -6.82 2.69 13.28
CA ALA A 37 -7.94 2.68 14.21
C ALA A 37 -8.75 1.37 14.11
N LEU A 38 -9.07 0.93 12.88
CA LEU A 38 -9.79 -0.33 12.64
C LEU A 38 -8.99 -1.54 13.13
N VAL A 39 -7.69 -1.59 12.84
CA VAL A 39 -6.81 -2.68 13.31
C VAL A 39 -6.73 -2.70 14.84
N ASN A 40 -6.66 -1.55 15.50
CA ASN A 40 -6.65 -1.47 16.95
C ASN A 40 -7.97 -1.94 17.58
N ASP A 41 -9.10 -1.61 16.95
CA ASP A 41 -10.41 -2.09 17.38
C ASP A 41 -10.55 -3.61 17.20
N LEU A 42 -10.13 -4.14 16.05
CA LEU A 42 -10.06 -5.58 15.79
C LEU A 42 -9.19 -6.30 16.83
N ALA A 43 -8.03 -5.74 17.18
CA ALA A 43 -7.14 -6.30 18.20
C ALA A 43 -7.78 -6.32 19.58
N THR A 44 -8.56 -5.29 19.92
CA THR A 44 -9.30 -5.21 21.19
C THR A 44 -10.42 -6.26 21.25
N ARG A 45 -11.11 -6.49 20.13
CA ARG A 45 -12.18 -7.51 20.02
C ARG A 45 -11.67 -8.94 19.92
N ALA A 46 -10.43 -9.16 19.52
CA ALA A 46 -9.83 -10.49 19.38
C ALA A 46 -9.59 -11.26 20.71
N HIS A 47 -10.19 -10.82 21.82
CA HIS A 47 -10.15 -11.58 23.06
C HIS A 47 -11.01 -12.85 22.93
N PRO A 48 -10.42 -14.05 23.10
CA PRO A 48 -11.13 -15.30 22.82
C PRO A 48 -12.25 -15.55 23.85
N ALA A 49 -13.48 -15.77 23.41
CA ALA A 49 -14.58 -16.14 24.32
C ALA A 49 -14.39 -17.52 24.95
N SER A 50 -13.59 -18.39 24.32
CA SER A 50 -13.35 -19.77 24.76
C SER A 50 -12.54 -19.89 26.06
N VAL A 51 -11.88 -18.82 26.53
CA VAL A 51 -11.11 -18.84 27.79
C VAL A 51 -11.98 -18.62 29.02
N TYR A 52 -13.28 -18.36 28.85
CA TYR A 52 -14.22 -18.10 29.93
C TYR A 52 -15.39 -19.09 29.92
N SER A 53 -15.21 -20.24 30.58
CA SER A 53 -16.28 -21.21 30.82
C SER A 53 -17.15 -20.75 32.00
N ILE A 54 -18.47 -20.68 31.79
CA ILE A 54 -19.45 -20.46 32.86
C ILE A 54 -20.24 -21.75 33.02
N PRO A 55 -20.18 -22.42 34.20
CA PRO A 55 -20.93 -23.63 34.42
C PRO A 55 -22.43 -23.40 34.25
N THR A 56 -23.10 -24.30 33.54
CA THR A 56 -24.55 -24.25 33.34
C THR A 56 -25.21 -25.55 33.81
N SER A 57 -26.54 -25.64 33.68
CA SER A 57 -27.30 -26.86 33.98
C SER A 57 -27.01 -27.42 35.39
N ALA A 58 -27.02 -26.55 36.41
CA ALA A 58 -26.68 -26.92 37.80
C ALA A 58 -25.31 -27.62 37.95
N ASN A 59 -24.31 -27.15 37.20
CA ASN A 59 -22.94 -27.68 37.15
C ASN A 59 -22.83 -29.07 36.49
N ALA A 60 -23.85 -29.51 35.73
CA ALA A 60 -23.75 -30.68 34.86
C ALA A 60 -22.90 -30.38 33.60
N GLU A 61 -22.89 -29.12 33.17
CA GLU A 61 -22.01 -28.60 32.13
C GLU A 61 -21.00 -27.65 32.77
N ASP A 62 -19.95 -28.21 33.36
CA ASP A 62 -18.89 -27.46 34.05
C ASP A 62 -17.83 -26.90 33.08
N HIS A 63 -17.81 -27.38 31.84
CA HIS A 63 -16.96 -26.89 30.75
C HIS A 63 -17.77 -26.54 29.50
N VAL A 64 -18.04 -25.24 29.29
CA VAL A 64 -18.78 -24.70 28.14
C VAL A 64 -17.82 -23.99 27.19
N SER A 65 -17.84 -24.35 25.90
CA SER A 65 -16.85 -23.88 24.91
C SER A 65 -17.02 -22.43 24.46
N MET A 66 -18.21 -21.84 24.68
CA MET A 66 -18.62 -20.54 24.14
C MET A 66 -18.53 -20.42 22.60
N GLY A 67 -18.45 -21.55 21.88
CA GLY A 67 -18.12 -21.57 20.45
C GLY A 67 -19.09 -20.79 19.55
N THR A 68 -20.40 -20.82 19.84
CA THR A 68 -21.40 -20.06 19.07
C THR A 68 -21.24 -18.54 19.25
N ASN A 69 -20.84 -18.09 20.44
CA ASN A 69 -20.58 -16.68 20.71
C ASN A 69 -19.33 -16.23 19.95
N GLU A 70 -18.26 -17.03 20.01
CA GLU A 70 -17.02 -16.77 19.27
C GLU A 70 -17.26 -16.71 17.77
N ALA A 71 -18.03 -17.67 17.21
CA ALA A 71 -18.32 -17.71 15.78
C ALA A 71 -19.07 -16.45 15.29
N ARG A 72 -20.05 -15.96 16.07
CA ARG A 72 -20.75 -14.71 15.78
C ARG A 72 -19.80 -13.51 15.86
N HIS A 73 -18.97 -13.46 16.90
CA HIS A 73 -18.04 -12.36 17.11
C HIS A 73 -17.02 -12.25 15.96
N VAL A 74 -16.42 -13.37 15.57
CA VAL A 74 -15.48 -13.42 14.45
C VAL A 74 -16.17 -13.05 13.13
N LEU A 75 -17.40 -13.52 12.91
CA LEU A 75 -18.16 -13.15 11.71
C LEU A 75 -18.34 -11.64 11.60
N ASP A 76 -18.76 -10.97 12.68
CA ASP A 76 -18.91 -9.51 12.70
C ASP A 76 -17.56 -8.80 12.45
N MET A 77 -16.46 -9.34 12.97
CA MET A 77 -15.10 -8.79 12.73
C MET A 77 -14.62 -8.94 11.28
N THR A 78 -15.19 -9.85 10.48
CA THR A 78 -14.75 -10.03 9.09
C THR A 78 -15.07 -8.82 8.21
N GLU A 79 -16.13 -8.07 8.51
CA GLU A 79 -16.50 -6.85 7.78
C GLU A 79 -15.43 -5.76 8.00
N ASP A 80 -15.02 -5.56 9.25
CA ASP A 80 -13.97 -4.58 9.58
C ASP A 80 -12.61 -4.97 9.02
N LEU A 81 -12.28 -6.25 9.00
CA LEU A 81 -11.10 -6.74 8.28
C LEU A 81 -11.18 -6.42 6.79
N GLY A 82 -12.37 -6.60 6.18
CA GLY A 82 -12.63 -6.20 4.80
C GLY A 82 -12.36 -4.72 4.55
N HIS A 83 -12.76 -3.83 5.47
CA HIS A 83 -12.44 -2.41 5.40
C HIS A 83 -10.93 -2.14 5.47
N VAL A 84 -10.19 -2.80 6.38
CA VAL A 84 -8.73 -2.66 6.46
C VAL A 84 -8.06 -3.06 5.15
N LEU A 85 -8.48 -4.19 4.55
CA LEU A 85 -7.97 -4.66 3.27
C LEU A 85 -8.31 -3.67 2.13
N ALA A 86 -9.50 -3.09 2.15
CA ALA A 86 -9.90 -2.08 1.18
C ALA A 86 -9.01 -0.83 1.24
N LEU A 87 -8.73 -0.31 2.44
CA LEU A 87 -7.82 0.83 2.63
C LEU A 87 -6.39 0.51 2.20
N GLU A 88 -5.92 -0.72 2.43
CA GLU A 88 -4.63 -1.18 1.94
C GLU A 88 -4.57 -1.27 0.42
N LEU A 89 -5.61 -1.82 -0.23
CA LEU A 89 -5.70 -1.88 -1.69
C LEU A 89 -5.79 -0.49 -2.33
N TYR A 90 -6.51 0.45 -1.69
CA TYR A 90 -6.55 1.84 -2.13
C TYR A 90 -5.16 2.49 -2.09
N THR A 91 -4.44 2.30 -0.98
CA THR A 91 -3.06 2.79 -0.80
C THR A 91 -2.11 2.14 -1.82
N ALA A 92 -2.25 0.84 -2.05
CA ALA A 92 -1.43 0.09 -3.01
C ALA A 92 -1.66 0.55 -4.45
N ALA A 93 -2.90 0.87 -4.82
CA ALA A 93 -3.22 1.38 -6.15
C ALA A 93 -2.51 2.71 -6.43
N GLN A 94 -2.55 3.64 -5.48
CA GLN A 94 -1.82 4.92 -5.58
C GLN A 94 -0.30 4.71 -5.65
N ALA A 95 0.24 3.85 -4.77
CA ALA A 95 1.67 3.55 -4.73
C ALA A 95 2.18 2.89 -6.02
N LEU A 96 1.35 2.06 -6.64
CA LEU A 96 1.70 1.35 -7.87
C LEU A 96 1.95 2.31 -9.03
N GLU A 97 1.10 3.32 -9.20
CA GLU A 97 1.26 4.34 -10.25
C GLU A 97 2.54 5.14 -10.03
N TYR A 98 2.78 5.65 -8.82
CA TYR A 98 4.06 6.32 -8.52
C TYR A 98 5.26 5.44 -8.83
N ARG A 99 5.21 4.15 -8.45
CA ARG A 99 6.30 3.22 -8.70
C ARG A 99 6.53 3.02 -10.20
N GLN A 100 5.46 2.84 -10.97
CA GLN A 100 5.52 2.67 -12.41
C GLN A 100 6.12 3.90 -13.08
N ASP A 101 5.61 5.09 -12.74
CA ASP A 101 6.07 6.35 -13.30
C ASP A 101 7.54 6.61 -12.97
N MET A 102 7.96 6.39 -11.72
CA MET A 102 9.35 6.57 -11.30
C MET A 102 10.32 5.65 -12.07
N LEU A 103 10.00 4.35 -12.17
CA LEU A 103 10.86 3.39 -12.87
C LEU A 103 10.91 3.67 -14.37
N ASN A 104 9.76 4.02 -14.98
CA ASN A 104 9.69 4.33 -16.41
C ASN A 104 10.31 5.69 -16.75
N ALA A 105 10.27 6.67 -15.84
CA ALA A 105 11.00 7.93 -15.96
C ALA A 105 12.52 7.71 -15.89
N ALA A 106 13.01 6.91 -14.94
CA ALA A 106 14.42 6.55 -14.84
C ALA A 106 14.92 5.85 -16.12
N ARG A 107 14.13 4.92 -16.67
CA ARG A 107 14.42 4.27 -17.95
C ARG A 107 14.51 5.27 -19.10
N SER A 108 13.54 6.19 -19.16
CA SER A 108 13.48 7.22 -20.21
C SER A 108 14.66 8.18 -20.13
N LEU A 109 15.12 8.53 -18.93
CA LEU A 109 16.34 9.31 -18.70
C LEU A 109 17.59 8.55 -19.14
N ALA A 110 17.70 7.27 -18.77
CA ALA A 110 18.80 6.41 -19.18
C ALA A 110 18.92 6.31 -20.72
N ALA A 111 17.79 6.12 -21.40
CA ALA A 111 17.73 6.03 -22.86
C ALA A 111 18.15 7.34 -23.58
N ARG A 112 18.04 8.50 -22.93
CA ARG A 112 18.51 9.80 -23.47
C ARG A 112 20.03 9.98 -23.33
N GLY A 113 20.70 9.14 -22.54
CA GLY A 113 22.15 9.22 -22.33
C GLY A 113 22.61 10.30 -21.35
N ASP A 114 21.70 10.94 -20.62
CA ASP A 114 22.01 11.99 -19.65
C ASP A 114 22.27 11.40 -18.25
N TRP A 115 23.51 10.94 -18.04
CA TRP A 115 23.91 10.34 -16.76
C TRP A 115 23.93 11.36 -15.62
N THR A 116 24.17 12.63 -15.92
CA THR A 116 24.16 13.73 -14.95
C THR A 116 22.77 13.95 -14.37
N ALA A 117 21.73 13.96 -15.21
CA ALA A 117 20.35 14.06 -14.75
C ALA A 117 19.93 12.88 -13.88
N LEU A 118 20.42 11.66 -14.16
CA LEU A 118 20.15 10.50 -13.30
C LEU A 118 20.90 10.61 -11.97
N ALA A 119 22.16 11.05 -11.99
CA ALA A 119 22.96 11.25 -10.78
C ALA A 119 22.36 12.29 -9.83
N GLU A 120 21.75 13.36 -10.34
CA GLU A 120 21.05 14.39 -9.54
C GLU A 120 19.84 13.84 -8.77
N LYS A 121 19.24 12.74 -9.24
CA LYS A 121 18.10 12.09 -8.58
C LYS A 121 18.51 11.09 -7.49
N ILE A 122 19.80 10.77 -7.38
CA ILE A 122 20.29 9.85 -6.35
C ILE A 122 20.58 10.62 -5.06
N GLY A 123 19.88 10.24 -4.00
CA GLY A 123 20.14 10.74 -2.66
C GLY A 123 21.57 10.41 -2.21
N ASN A 124 22.22 11.36 -1.52
CA ASN A 124 23.57 11.22 -0.98
C ASN A 124 24.69 11.01 -2.02
N ALA A 125 24.52 11.52 -3.25
CA ALA A 125 25.58 11.48 -4.25
C ALA A 125 26.90 12.12 -3.74
N PRO A 126 28.08 11.49 -3.94
CA PRO A 126 29.36 12.06 -3.54
C PRO A 126 29.60 13.42 -4.20
N ARG A 127 30.09 14.40 -3.44
CA ARG A 127 30.47 15.72 -3.97
C ARG A 127 31.66 15.60 -4.93
N GLU A 128 31.84 16.62 -5.76
CA GLU A 128 33.04 16.75 -6.59
C GLU A 128 34.32 16.70 -5.72
N GLY A 129 35.33 15.97 -6.20
CA GLY A 129 36.59 15.75 -5.48
C GLY A 129 36.53 14.69 -4.36
N HIS A 130 35.36 14.11 -4.06
CA HIS A 130 35.27 12.99 -3.11
C HIS A 130 35.93 11.73 -3.69
N PRO A 131 36.70 10.94 -2.90
CA PRO A 131 37.40 9.76 -3.42
C PRO A 131 36.50 8.71 -4.10
N SER A 132 35.25 8.58 -3.65
CA SER A 132 34.28 7.64 -4.24
C SER A 132 33.54 8.18 -5.47
N ARG A 133 33.80 9.43 -5.90
CA ARG A 133 33.06 10.05 -7.01
C ARG A 133 33.22 9.28 -8.32
N ALA A 134 34.44 8.88 -8.65
CA ALA A 134 34.70 8.11 -9.88
C ALA A 134 33.95 6.77 -9.89
N ALA A 135 33.97 6.04 -8.77
CA ALA A 135 33.23 4.79 -8.62
C ALA A 135 31.71 5.00 -8.76
N PHE A 136 31.16 6.05 -8.14
CA PHE A 136 29.76 6.42 -8.27
C PHE A 136 29.38 6.73 -9.73
N GLU A 137 30.22 7.46 -10.48
CA GLU A 137 29.97 7.75 -11.89
C GLU A 137 29.94 6.47 -12.75
N ASP A 138 30.86 5.54 -12.49
CA ASP A 138 30.87 4.24 -13.16
C ASP A 138 29.63 3.40 -12.82
N GLU A 139 29.18 3.40 -11.56
CA GLU A 139 27.96 2.72 -11.12
C GLU A 139 26.70 3.29 -11.79
N ILE A 140 26.59 4.62 -11.90
CA ILE A 140 25.45 5.27 -12.57
C ILE A 140 25.42 4.89 -14.06
N ARG A 141 26.56 4.84 -14.73
CA ARG A 141 26.64 4.42 -16.13
C ARG A 141 26.23 2.96 -16.32
N GLN A 142 26.67 2.07 -15.43
CA GLN A 142 26.24 0.67 -15.44
C GLN A 142 24.72 0.54 -15.20
N LEU A 143 24.18 1.30 -14.24
CA LEU A 143 22.74 1.35 -14.00
C LEU A 143 21.97 1.82 -15.23
N MET A 144 22.44 2.88 -15.92
CA MET A 144 21.80 3.34 -17.15
C MET A 144 21.80 2.29 -18.25
N GLN A 145 22.92 1.58 -18.42
CA GLN A 145 22.99 0.49 -19.39
C GLN A 145 21.96 -0.59 -19.06
N ALA A 146 21.92 -1.06 -17.81
CA ALA A 146 20.94 -2.05 -17.36
C ALA A 146 19.49 -1.58 -17.57
N LEU A 147 19.19 -0.32 -17.24
CA LEU A 147 17.87 0.27 -17.45
C LEU A 147 17.48 0.29 -18.93
N THR A 148 18.42 0.61 -19.83
CA THR A 148 18.16 0.68 -21.28
C THR A 148 17.89 -0.71 -21.87
N GLU A 149 18.52 -1.76 -21.33
CA GLU A 149 18.32 -3.15 -21.74
C GLU A 149 17.02 -3.75 -21.18
N THR A 150 16.39 -3.10 -20.20
CA THR A 150 15.16 -3.57 -19.56
C THR A 150 13.92 -3.01 -20.26
N GLY A 151 12.85 -3.81 -20.38
CA GLY A 151 11.57 -3.37 -20.91
C GLY A 151 10.84 -2.37 -19.99
N GLU A 152 9.70 -1.84 -20.47
CA GLU A 152 8.80 -1.02 -19.64
C GLU A 152 8.37 -1.76 -18.38
N PHE A 153 8.49 -1.09 -17.23
CA PHE A 153 8.00 -1.66 -16.00
C PHE A 153 6.48 -1.59 -15.98
N HIS A 154 5.86 -2.73 -15.70
CA HIS A 154 4.44 -2.85 -15.44
C HIS A 154 4.20 -3.89 -14.33
N ALA A 155 3.11 -3.73 -13.58
CA ALA A 155 2.66 -4.78 -12.65
C ALA A 155 2.30 -6.08 -13.40
N GLY A 156 2.22 -7.21 -12.69
CA GLY A 156 1.73 -8.48 -13.24
C GLY A 156 0.29 -8.39 -13.73
N SER A 157 -0.13 -9.31 -14.60
CA SER A 157 -1.44 -9.26 -15.27
C SER A 157 -2.63 -9.19 -14.30
N ALA A 158 -2.63 -10.00 -13.25
CA ALA A 158 -3.68 -9.99 -12.22
C ALA A 158 -3.75 -8.66 -11.47
N VAL A 159 -2.59 -8.13 -11.06
CA VAL A 159 -2.49 -6.84 -10.36
C VAL A 159 -2.99 -5.70 -11.25
N ARG A 160 -2.63 -5.68 -12.54
CA ARG A 160 -3.15 -4.66 -13.47
C ARG A 160 -4.65 -4.74 -13.67
N LYS A 161 -5.23 -5.94 -13.71
CA LYS A 161 -6.70 -6.11 -13.78
C LYS A 161 -7.37 -5.53 -12.53
N ALA A 162 -6.89 -5.89 -11.35
CA ALA A 162 -7.42 -5.37 -10.09
C ALA A 162 -7.25 -3.84 -9.98
N HIS A 163 -6.08 -3.33 -10.34
CA HIS A 163 -5.80 -1.89 -10.38
C HIS A 163 -6.72 -1.15 -11.34
N ALA A 164 -6.93 -1.68 -12.55
CA ALA A 164 -7.86 -1.10 -13.53
C ALA A 164 -9.29 -1.04 -12.96
N ARG A 165 -9.76 -2.08 -12.26
CA ARG A 165 -11.07 -2.07 -11.59
C ARG A 165 -11.18 -1.00 -10.50
N ILE A 166 -10.11 -0.76 -9.75
CA ILE A 166 -10.08 0.35 -8.78
C ILE A 166 -10.19 1.69 -9.52
N ARG A 167 -9.43 1.87 -10.61
CA ARG A 167 -9.40 3.12 -11.40
C ARG A 167 -10.64 3.36 -12.24
N GLU A 168 -11.49 2.36 -12.47
CA GLU A 168 -12.85 2.56 -13.03
C GLU A 168 -13.77 3.35 -12.08
N SER A 169 -13.44 3.41 -10.79
CA SER A 169 -14.30 4.00 -9.75
C SER A 169 -13.62 5.03 -8.86
N ILE A 170 -12.29 5.04 -8.78
CA ILE A 170 -11.52 5.89 -7.86
C ILE A 170 -10.31 6.43 -8.60
N ASP A 171 -10.32 7.73 -8.91
CA ASP A 171 -9.24 8.39 -9.62
C ASP A 171 -7.95 8.45 -8.79
N PHE A 172 -6.81 8.53 -9.47
CA PHE A 172 -5.53 8.85 -8.83
C PHE A 172 -5.61 10.21 -8.13
N MET A 173 -5.10 10.29 -6.90
CA MET A 173 -5.19 11.51 -6.11
C MET A 173 -3.94 12.38 -6.34
N GLN A 174 -4.10 13.49 -7.07
CA GLN A 174 -3.00 14.43 -7.32
C GLN A 174 -2.89 15.52 -6.25
N ARG A 175 -3.99 15.86 -5.58
CA ARG A 175 -4.11 16.88 -4.54
C ARG A 175 -5.11 16.40 -3.49
N ASP A 176 -5.04 16.95 -2.28
CA ASP A 176 -5.97 16.59 -1.22
C ASP A 176 -7.42 16.82 -1.64
N ARG A 177 -8.26 15.84 -1.33
CA ARG A 177 -9.71 15.89 -1.51
C ARG A 177 -10.42 15.14 -0.39
N ALA A 178 -11.72 15.35 -0.26
CA ALA A 178 -12.54 14.52 0.61
C ALA A 178 -12.48 13.06 0.14
N MET A 179 -12.08 12.15 1.03
CA MET A 179 -11.86 10.73 0.72
C MET A 179 -13.02 9.83 1.14
N ASP A 180 -14.08 10.34 1.77
CA ASP A 180 -15.18 9.50 2.26
C ASP A 180 -15.89 8.75 1.11
N GLY A 181 -16.01 9.40 -0.05
CA GLY A 181 -16.50 8.78 -1.28
C GLY A 181 -15.58 7.66 -1.78
N ASP A 182 -14.28 7.95 -1.88
CA ASP A 182 -13.26 7.00 -2.34
C ASP A 182 -13.17 5.78 -1.42
N VAL A 183 -13.16 6.02 -0.10
CA VAL A 183 -13.13 4.98 0.94
C VAL A 183 -14.38 4.10 0.86
N ARG A 184 -15.57 4.70 0.75
CA ARG A 184 -16.81 3.94 0.58
C ARG A 184 -16.75 3.04 -0.65
N ARG A 185 -16.27 3.59 -1.76
CA ARG A 185 -16.19 2.90 -3.05
C ARG A 185 -15.21 1.72 -3.02
N ILE A 186 -14.04 1.87 -2.40
CA ILE A 186 -13.09 0.75 -2.31
C ILE A 186 -13.61 -0.34 -1.37
N CYS A 187 -14.29 0.03 -0.28
CA CYS A 187 -14.95 -0.94 0.60
C CYS A 187 -16.04 -1.72 -0.14
N GLU A 188 -16.86 -1.06 -0.97
CA GLU A 188 -17.86 -1.71 -1.83
C GLU A 188 -17.22 -2.70 -2.82
N LEU A 189 -16.09 -2.32 -3.45
CA LEU A 189 -15.36 -3.19 -4.38
C LEU A 189 -14.81 -4.46 -3.70
N VAL A 190 -14.33 -4.34 -2.47
CA VAL A 190 -13.87 -5.49 -1.67
C VAL A 190 -15.06 -6.35 -1.24
N ALA A 191 -16.12 -5.75 -0.69
CA ALA A 191 -17.29 -6.48 -0.20
C ALA A 191 -18.03 -7.25 -1.32
N SER A 192 -18.01 -6.73 -2.53
CA SER A 192 -18.63 -7.36 -3.72
C SER A 192 -17.72 -8.38 -4.42
N ASN A 193 -16.49 -8.60 -3.94
CA ASN A 193 -15.45 -9.40 -4.61
C ASN A 193 -15.12 -8.93 -6.05
N ALA A 194 -15.45 -7.68 -6.41
CA ALA A 194 -15.30 -7.15 -7.77
C ALA A 194 -13.84 -7.12 -8.24
N LEU A 195 -12.88 -7.08 -7.30
CA LEU A 195 -11.45 -7.03 -7.60
C LEU A 195 -10.83 -8.38 -7.94
N LEU A 196 -11.49 -9.49 -7.56
CA LEU A 196 -10.98 -10.82 -7.84
C LEU A 196 -11.26 -11.23 -9.29
N GLY A 197 -12.37 -10.76 -9.88
CA GLY A 197 -12.79 -11.17 -11.23
C GLY A 197 -12.91 -12.69 -11.39
N ASP A 198 -13.20 -13.16 -12.61
CA ASP A 198 -13.12 -14.58 -12.91
C ASP A 198 -11.65 -15.01 -12.83
N LEU A 199 -11.23 -15.52 -11.68
CA LEU A 199 -9.97 -16.25 -11.47
C LEU A 199 -9.99 -17.65 -12.12
N SER A 200 -10.93 -17.90 -13.03
CA SER A 200 -11.07 -19.13 -13.83
C SER A 200 -10.29 -19.07 -15.14
#